data_AF-A0A353LWN3-F1
#
_entry.id   AF-A0A353LWN3-F1
#
_cell.length_a   1.000
_cell.length_b   1.000
_cell.length_c   1.000
_cell.angle_alpha   90.00
_cell.angle_beta   90.00
_cell.angle_gamma   90.00
#
_symmetry.space_group_name_H-M   'P 1'
#
loop_
_entity.id
_entity.type
_entity.pdbx_description
1 polymer ?
#
loop_
_entity_poly.entity_id
_entity_poly.type
_entity_poly.pdbx_seq_one_letter_code
_entity_poly.pdbx_strand_id
1 'polypeptide(L)' 'MNAQQRLQTEVREFLRVAAPPTEIAFDVLQEQDKGHYTERLVSYPGSAGETVTAFLLIPKSPGPFPGVLVHHQGQGK' A
#
# COMPACT_ATOMS: atom_id res chain seq x y z
N MET A 1 -2.81 29.39 -9.07
CA MET A 1 -3.26 28.11 -8.48
C MET A 1 -4.70 27.88 -8.93
N ASN A 2 -5.03 26.73 -9.52
CA ASN A 2 -6.41 26.44 -9.95
C ASN A 2 -7.25 25.87 -8.78
N ALA A 3 -8.58 25.79 -8.95
CA ALA A 3 -9.48 25.32 -7.90
C ALA A 3 -9.17 23.90 -7.41
N GLN A 4 -8.73 23.01 -8.31
CA GLN A 4 -8.34 21.64 -7.97
C GLN A 4 -7.09 21.60 -7.08
N GLN A 5 -6.06 22.35 -7.43
CA GLN A 5 -4.82 22.46 -6.65
C GLN A 5 -5.11 23.01 -5.25
N ARG A 6 -6.00 24.01 -5.16
CA ARG A 6 -6.44 24.56 -3.87
C ARG A 6 -7.08 23.50 -2.99
N LEU A 7 -8.06 22.77 -3.53
CA LEU A 7 -8.74 21.70 -2.79
C LEU A 7 -7.79 20.58 -2.34
N GLN A 8 -6.84 20.18 -3.20
CA GLN A 8 -5.84 19.18 -2.84
C GLN A 8 -4.97 19.64 -1.67
N THR A 9 -4.56 20.91 -1.64
CA THR A 9 -3.82 21.49 -0.53
C THR A 9 -4.66 21.51 0.75
N GLU A 10 -5.90 22.01 0.69
CA GLU A 10 -6.80 22.09 1.85
C GLU A 10 -7.07 20.70 2.46
N VAL A 11 -7.29 19.67 1.62
CA VAL A 11 -7.48 18.28 2.09
C VAL A 11 -6.22 17.73 2.75
N ARG A 12 -5.03 17.95 2.17
CA ARG A 12 -3.76 17.49 2.76
C ARG A 12 -3.50 18.14 4.11
N GLU A 13 -3.72 19.45 4.21
CA GLU A 13 -3.56 20.20 5.46
C GLU A 13 -4.54 19.72 6.53
N PHE A 14 -5.82 19.54 6.17
CA PHE A 14 -6.85 19.05 7.07
C PHE A 14 -6.53 17.65 7.61
N LEU A 15 -6.12 16.72 6.73
CA LEU A 15 -5.78 15.34 7.10
C LEU A 15 -4.37 15.22 7.72
N ARG A 16 -3.57 16.29 7.70
CA ARG A 16 -2.16 16.30 8.15
C ARG A 16 -1.32 15.21 7.50
N VAL A 17 -1.59 14.92 6.23
CA VAL A 17 -0.88 13.88 5.47
C VAL A 17 0.48 14.41 5.06
N ALA A 18 1.55 13.80 5.57
CA ALA A 18 2.90 14.05 5.11
C ALA A 18 3.10 13.47 3.69
N ALA A 19 4.06 14.02 2.94
CA ALA A 19 4.48 13.39 1.70
C ALA A 19 5.00 11.97 2.02
N PRO A 20 4.51 10.92 1.34
CA PRO A 20 5.04 9.58 1.55
C PRO A 20 6.49 9.53 1.08
N PRO A 21 7.34 8.68 1.69
CA PRO A 21 8.68 8.45 1.19
C PRO A 21 8.62 7.78 -0.20
N THR A 22 9.69 7.93 -0.97
CA THR A 22 9.81 7.34 -2.31
C THR A 22 9.83 5.81 -2.26
N GLU A 23 10.36 5.24 -1.17
CA GLU A 23 10.44 3.80 -0.94
C GLU A 23 10.01 3.47 0.49
N ILE A 24 9.33 2.33 0.64
CA ILE A 24 8.97 1.75 1.94
C ILE A 24 9.62 0.37 1.98
N ALA A 25 10.55 0.17 2.91
CA ALA A 25 11.07 -1.16 3.20
C ALA A 25 9.95 -2.02 3.81
N PHE A 26 9.90 -3.29 3.42
CA PHE A 26 8.95 -4.26 3.95
C PHE A 26 9.62 -5.63 4.08
N ASP A 27 9.14 -6.43 5.01
CA ASP A 27 9.55 -7.82 5.19
C ASP A 27 8.49 -8.76 4.64
N VAL A 28 8.92 -9.92 4.12
CA VAL A 28 8.00 -11.00 3.73
C VAL A 28 7.91 -11.98 4.90
N LEU A 29 6.74 -12.03 5.53
CA LEU A 29 6.47 -12.91 6.67
C LEU A 29 6.09 -14.32 6.23
N GLN A 30 5.36 -14.42 5.12
CA GLN A 30 4.94 -15.69 4.53
C GLN A 30 4.82 -15.57 3.01
N GLU A 31 5.14 -16.65 2.29
CA GLU A 31 4.92 -16.77 0.86
C GLU A 31 4.14 -18.06 0.56
N GLN A 32 3.17 -17.98 -0.34
CA GLN A 32 2.37 -19.11 -0.79
C GLN A 32 2.23 -19.10 -2.32
N ASP A 33 2.44 -20.27 -2.92
CA ASP A 33 2.11 -20.50 -4.32
C ASP A 33 0.60 -20.72 -4.49
N LYS A 34 -0.07 -19.89 -5.30
CA LYS A 34 -1.50 -19.99 -5.63
C LYS A 34 -1.73 -20.42 -7.08
N GLY A 35 -0.76 -21.09 -7.70
CA GLY A 35 -0.78 -21.52 -9.09
C GLY A 35 -0.34 -20.39 -10.02
N HIS A 36 -1.25 -19.45 -10.32
CA HIS A 36 -1.02 -18.40 -11.31
C HIS A 36 -0.32 -17.15 -10.76
N TYR A 37 -0.31 -17.00 -9.43
CA TYR A 37 0.34 -15.91 -8.73
C TYR A 37 0.96 -16.40 -7.43
N THR A 38 1.85 -15.59 -6.88
CA THR A 38 2.41 -15.77 -5.55
C THR A 38 1.71 -14.80 -4.60
N GLU A 39 1.23 -15.31 -3.47
CA GLU A 39 0.70 -14.50 -2.37
C GLU A 39 1.80 -14.34 -1.33
N ARG A 40 2.13 -13.10 -0.98
CA ARG A 40 3.03 -12.78 0.12
C ARG A 40 2.27 -12.08 1.22
N LEU A 41 2.36 -12.57 2.45
CA LEU A 41 2.06 -11.76 3.62
C LEU A 41 3.29 -10.91 3.91
N VAL A 42 3.15 -9.59 3.83
CA VAL A 42 4.21 -8.63 4.08
C VAL A 42 3.94 -7.79 5.32
N SER A 43 4.99 -7.26 5.95
CA SER A 43 4.90 -6.26 7.00
C SER A 43 5.75 -5.03 6.71
N TYR A 44 5.25 -3.85 7.04
CA TYR A 44 5.96 -2.58 6.86
C TYR A 44 5.61 -1.57 7.96
N PRO A 45 6.47 -0.58 8.24
CA PRO A 45 6.19 0.44 9.24
C PRO A 45 5.04 1.36 8.77
N GLY A 46 4.05 1.52 9.64
CA GLY A 46 2.98 2.49 9.50
C GLY A 46 3.41 3.89 9.95
N SER A 47 2.64 4.90 9.56
CA SER A 47 2.99 6.30 9.81
C SER A 47 2.88 6.73 11.28
N ALA A 48 2.17 5.97 12.13
CA ALA A 48 2.04 6.23 13.56
C ALA A 48 2.93 5.30 14.41
N GLY A 49 3.93 4.65 13.79
CA GLY A 49 4.87 3.75 14.46
C GLY A 49 4.34 2.33 14.71
N GLU A 50 3.13 2.03 14.21
CA GLU A 50 2.57 0.68 14.17
C GLU A 50 3.24 -0.16 13.07
N THR A 51 3.15 -1.49 13.17
CA THR A 51 3.48 -2.39 12.07
C THR A 51 2.20 -2.74 11.31
N VAL A 52 2.18 -2.47 10.01
CA VAL A 52 1.06 -2.81 9.13
C VAL A 52 1.37 -4.11 8.41
N THR A 53 0.40 -5.02 8.35
CA THR A 53 0.47 -6.24 7.52
C THR A 53 -0.45 -6.13 6.31
N ALA A 54 -0.03 -6.71 5.19
CA ALA A 54 -0.82 -6.73 3.97
C ALA A 54 -0.52 -7.98 3.13
N PHE A 55 -1.46 -8.36 2.27
CA PHE A 55 -1.21 -9.34 1.23
C PHE A 55 -0.75 -8.65 -0.06
N LEU A 56 0.36 -9.12 -0.61
CA LEU A 56 0.90 -8.72 -1.90
C LEU A 56 0.77 -9.89 -2.88
N LEU A 57 -0.05 -9.71 -3.91
CA LEU A 57 -0.34 -10.73 -4.91
C LEU A 57 0.45 -10.41 -6.19
N ILE A 58 1.35 -11.31 -6.59
CA ILE A 58 2.32 -11.07 -7.67
C ILE A 58 2.11 -12.10 -8.77
N PRO A 59 1.74 -11.69 -10.00
CA PRO A 59 1.72 -12.61 -11.15
C PRO A 59 3.11 -13.21 -11.38
N LYS A 60 3.17 -14.49 -11.74
CA LYS A 60 4.46 -15.19 -11.97
C LYS A 60 5.12 -14.89 -13.32
N SER A 61 4.39 -14.27 -14.24
CA SER A 61 4.94 -13.86 -15.54
C SER A 61 5.92 -12.69 -15.42
N PRO A 62 6.81 -12.47 -16.41
CA PRO A 62 7.64 -11.26 -16.45
C PRO A 62 6.79 -9.99 -16.55
N GLY A 63 7.09 -8.98 -15.73
CA GLY A 63 6.42 -7.68 -15.70
C GLY A 63 7.09 -6.59 -16.56
N PRO A 64 6.69 -5.31 -16.43
CA PRO A 64 5.86 -4.75 -15.36
C PRO A 64 4.35 -5.05 -15.50
N PHE A 65 3.64 -5.05 -14.37
CA PHE A 65 2.19 -5.15 -14.30
C PHE A 65 1.58 -3.87 -13.72
N PRO A 66 0.34 -3.51 -14.10
CA PRO A 66 -0.42 -2.50 -13.36
C PRO A 66 -0.61 -2.95 -11.91
N GLY A 67 -0.33 -2.07 -10.96
CA GLY A 67 -0.59 -2.31 -9.54
C GLY A 67 -2.00 -1.84 -9.15
N VAL A 68 -2.66 -2.59 -8.28
CA VAL A 68 -3.94 -2.22 -7.68
C VAL A 68 -3.78 -2.22 -6.16
N LEU A 69 -4.12 -1.09 -5.53
CA LEU A 69 -4.20 -0.99 -4.07
C LEU A 69 -5.65 -1.22 -3.64
N VAL A 70 -5.89 -2.28 -2.88
CA VAL A 70 -7.22 -2.64 -2.38
C VAL A 70 -7.28 -2.36 -0.88
N HIS A 71 -8.05 -1.36 -0.48
CA HIS A 71 -8.36 -1.10 0.93
C HIS A 71 -9.63 -1.86 1.32
N HIS A 72 -9.55 -2.69 2.37
CA HIS A 72 -10.75 -3.25 2.99
C HIS A 72 -11.27 -2.31 4.09
N GLN A 73 -12.58 -2.29 4.33
CA GLN A 73 -13.18 -1.57 5.46
C GLN A 73 -13.32 -2.52 6.67
N GLY A 74 -12.69 -2.17 7.81
CA GLY A 74 -12.80 -2.93 9.07
C GLY A 74 -11.75 -4.04 9.25
N GLN A 75 -11.75 -4.71 10.41
CA GLN A 75 -10.89 -5.87 10.67
C GLN A 75 -11.44 -7.08 9.90
N GLY A 76 -10.72 -7.54 8.88
CA GLY A 76 -10.95 -8.87 8.32
C GLY A 76 -10.90 -9.88 9.46
N LYS A 77 -11.96 -10.68 9.60
CA LYS A 77 -12.04 -11.71 10.64
C LYS A 77 -11.08 -12.85 10.35
#